data_AF-A0A6A6U058-F1
#
_entry.id   AF-A0A6A6U058-F1
#
_cell.length_a   1.000
_cell.length_b   1.000
_cell.length_c   1.000
_cell.angle_alpha   90.00
_cell.angle_beta   90.00
_cell.angle_gamma   90.00
#
_symmetry.space_group_name_H-M   'P 1'
#
loop_
_entity.id
_entity.type
_entity.pdbx_description
1 polymer ?
#
loop_
_entity_poly.entity_id
_entity_poly.type
_entity_poly.pdbx_seq_one_letter_code
_entity_poly.pdbx_strand_id
1 'polypeptide(L)'
;MEKQLKPNSPSSATSILKNVGRMFTSYPIWNISWVVAFIYTIGSMIWVLNACFTWLPLVAPSSEFPNEILYGGGITAFFGVLVFEIGSYLLVVESVNAEQTTYFGSAVKQLFGYGLTNPEIIIHSTGFKEPFIFTQKSTIKSEVGRTITTIEKIEWIWFPSWKAMRTRHFYDLAFLSAISQLLGTSVFCISGITGLPGILNHLSRPLTAAIYWTPQTIGAPGFFISGLLILLKNQKQWYKPALKTLDWHVGLWSVFGGVGFILSPVFGYNPATGFHSSLSTFCGSCAFLIASLLQLYGSLKETTSEI
;
A
#
# COMPACT_ATOMS: atom_id res chain seq x y z
N MET A 1 -26.66 -0.81 -12.65
CA MET A 1 -27.17 -1.92 -11.82
C MET A 1 -25.96 -2.75 -11.42
N GLU A 2 -25.39 -2.44 -10.26
CA GLU A 2 -24.22 -3.11 -9.69
C GLU A 2 -24.54 -4.60 -9.48
N LYS A 3 -23.78 -5.49 -10.14
CA LYS A 3 -23.80 -6.91 -9.80
C LYS A 3 -23.25 -7.04 -8.39
N GLN A 4 -24.14 -7.21 -7.41
CA GLN A 4 -23.76 -7.65 -6.08
C GLN A 4 -23.06 -9.00 -6.19
N LEU A 5 -21.74 -8.99 -6.01
CA LEU A 5 -20.96 -10.18 -5.73
C LEU A 5 -21.59 -10.86 -4.50
N LYS A 6 -22.10 -12.08 -4.71
CA LYS A 6 -22.61 -12.95 -3.64
C LYS A 6 -21.61 -12.98 -2.48
N PRO A 7 -22.06 -13.02 -1.21
CA PRO A 7 -21.16 -13.28 -0.10
C PRO A 7 -20.48 -14.63 -0.33
N ASN A 8 -19.15 -14.61 -0.42
CA ASN A 8 -18.33 -15.80 -0.60
C ASN A 8 -18.73 -16.86 0.44
N SER A 9 -18.92 -18.11 -0.01
CA SER A 9 -19.02 -19.29 0.85
C SER A 9 -17.93 -19.25 1.94
N PRO A 10 -18.19 -19.70 3.18
CA PRO A 10 -17.15 -19.80 4.19
C PRO A 10 -15.97 -20.60 3.62
N SER A 11 -14.83 -19.94 3.47
CA SER A 11 -13.63 -20.56 2.93
C SER A 11 -13.21 -21.69 3.87
N SER A 12 -13.17 -22.92 3.36
CA SER A 12 -12.68 -24.08 4.10
C SER A 12 -11.27 -23.80 4.66
N ALA A 13 -10.95 -24.33 5.84
CA ALA A 13 -9.63 -24.18 6.46
C ALA A 13 -8.50 -24.59 5.50
N THR A 14 -8.73 -25.60 4.67
CA THR A 14 -7.81 -26.04 3.61
C THR A 14 -7.54 -24.94 2.58
N SER A 15 -8.56 -24.18 2.18
CA SER A 15 -8.41 -23.05 1.25
C SER A 15 -7.63 -21.90 1.86
N ILE A 16 -7.84 -21.63 3.17
CA ILE A 16 -7.08 -20.61 3.92
C ILE A 16 -5.61 -21.00 3.99
N LEU A 17 -5.31 -22.23 4.44
CA LEU A 17 -3.94 -22.74 4.54
C LEU A 17 -3.23 -22.76 3.18
N LYS A 18 -3.93 -23.14 2.12
CA LYS A 18 -3.39 -23.07 0.75
C LYS A 18 -3.03 -21.64 0.36
N ASN A 19 -3.87 -20.65 0.68
CA ASN A 19 -3.58 -19.25 0.35
C ASN A 19 -2.45 -18.68 1.20
N VAL A 20 -2.35 -19.06 2.48
CA VAL A 20 -1.19 -18.72 3.34
C VAL A 20 0.09 -19.32 2.77
N GLY A 21 0.09 -20.59 2.37
CA GLY A 21 1.26 -21.21 1.74
C GLY A 21 1.72 -20.45 0.48
N ARG A 22 0.78 -19.88 -0.28
CA ARG A 22 1.08 -19.08 -1.48
C ARG A 22 1.70 -17.73 -1.18
N MET A 23 1.51 -17.14 0.01
CA MET A 23 2.26 -15.95 0.41
C MET A 23 3.77 -16.19 0.41
N PHE A 24 4.20 -17.45 0.52
CA PHE A 24 5.61 -17.85 0.52
C PHE A 24 6.07 -18.54 -0.78
N THR A 25 5.17 -18.87 -1.70
CA THR A 25 5.52 -19.65 -2.91
C THR A 25 5.03 -19.03 -4.22
N SER A 26 4.16 -18.02 -4.18
CA SER A 26 3.58 -17.37 -5.35
C SER A 26 3.94 -15.89 -5.38
N TYR A 27 4.60 -15.47 -6.46
CA TYR A 27 5.05 -14.09 -6.65
C TYR A 27 4.50 -13.53 -7.97
N PRO A 28 3.18 -13.24 -8.05
CA PRO A 28 2.59 -12.64 -9.24
C PRO A 28 3.00 -11.17 -9.38
N ILE A 29 4.26 -10.92 -9.72
CA ILE A 29 4.85 -9.58 -9.90
C ILE A 29 4.14 -8.76 -11.00
N TRP A 30 3.32 -9.42 -11.81
CA TRP A 30 2.46 -8.82 -12.83
C TRP A 30 1.14 -8.29 -12.26
N ASN A 31 0.75 -8.63 -11.03
CA ASN A 31 -0.42 -8.06 -10.37
C ASN A 31 -0.01 -6.83 -9.55
N ILE A 32 -0.48 -5.64 -9.93
CA ILE A 32 -0.14 -4.39 -9.24
C ILE A 32 -0.59 -4.39 -7.77
N SER A 33 -1.75 -4.94 -7.46
CA SER A 33 -2.28 -5.07 -6.10
C SER A 33 -1.39 -5.96 -5.23
N TRP A 34 -0.83 -7.01 -5.82
CA TRP A 34 0.16 -7.85 -5.13
C TRP A 34 1.48 -7.12 -4.92
N VAL A 35 1.99 -6.40 -5.93
CA VAL A 35 3.24 -5.63 -5.83
C VAL A 35 3.12 -4.56 -4.74
N VAL A 36 2.01 -3.82 -4.72
CA VAL A 36 1.69 -2.83 -3.69
C VAL A 36 1.70 -3.50 -2.32
N ALA A 37 0.89 -4.54 -2.12
CA ALA A 37 0.81 -5.24 -0.83
C ALA A 37 2.16 -5.82 -0.37
N PHE A 38 2.97 -6.34 -1.30
CA PHE A 38 4.29 -6.86 -1.02
C PHE A 38 5.25 -5.77 -0.55
N ILE A 39 5.30 -4.61 -1.23
CA ILE A 39 6.13 -3.47 -0.85
C ILE A 39 5.72 -2.93 0.53
N TYR A 40 4.42 -2.78 0.80
CA TYR A 40 3.92 -2.38 2.11
C TYR A 40 4.27 -3.39 3.21
N THR A 41 4.30 -4.68 2.88
CA THR A 41 4.73 -5.73 3.84
C THR A 41 6.21 -5.60 4.17
N ILE A 42 7.08 -5.44 3.17
CA ILE A 42 8.52 -5.23 3.39
C ILE A 42 8.79 -3.94 4.17
N GLY A 43 8.12 -2.85 3.81
CA GLY A 43 8.21 -1.59 4.54
C GLY A 43 7.81 -1.75 6.00
N SER A 44 6.70 -2.45 6.27
CA SER A 44 6.22 -2.70 7.63
C SER A 44 7.19 -3.57 8.44
N MET A 45 7.82 -4.58 7.82
CA MET A 45 8.87 -5.37 8.47
C MET A 45 10.08 -4.52 8.85
N ILE A 46 10.51 -3.59 7.97
CA ILE A 46 11.59 -2.65 8.26
C ILE A 46 11.22 -1.74 9.43
N TRP A 47 9.97 -1.25 9.50
CA TRP A 47 9.51 -0.42 10.61
C TRP A 47 9.38 -1.18 11.93
N VAL A 48 9.00 -2.46 11.91
CA VAL A 48 9.05 -3.30 13.11
C VAL A 48 10.50 -3.47 13.58
N LEU A 49 11.44 -3.73 12.67
CA LEU A 49 12.86 -3.80 13.00
C LEU A 49 13.41 -2.47 13.54
N ASN A 50 13.02 -1.35 12.93
CA ASN A 50 13.32 0.00 13.43
C ASN A 50 12.84 0.21 14.85
N ALA A 51 11.59 -0.17 15.11
CA ALA A 51 11.00 -0.06 16.43
C ALA A 51 11.71 -0.96 17.45
N CYS A 52 12.22 -2.14 17.06
CA CYS A 52 13.09 -2.94 17.92
C CYS A 52 14.36 -2.16 18.30
N PHE A 53 15.06 -1.53 17.34
CA PHE A 53 16.27 -0.75 17.63
C PHE A 53 16.04 0.48 18.52
N THR A 54 14.82 1.03 18.53
CA THR A 54 14.50 2.28 19.25
C THR A 54 13.73 2.06 20.55
N TRP A 55 13.03 0.94 20.70
CA TRP A 55 12.21 0.63 21.86
C TRP A 55 12.82 -0.46 22.75
N LEU A 56 13.42 -1.51 22.18
CA LEU A 56 13.97 -2.63 22.96
C LEU A 56 15.06 -2.18 23.96
N PRO A 57 16.02 -1.29 23.59
CA PRO A 57 16.98 -0.74 24.54
C PRO A 57 16.34 -0.01 25.72
N LEU A 58 15.13 0.53 25.56
CA LEU A 58 14.41 1.24 26.63
C LEU A 58 13.69 0.28 27.58
N VAL A 59 13.28 -0.90 27.10
CA VAL A 59 12.59 -1.94 27.90
C VAL A 59 13.60 -2.87 28.57
N ALA A 60 14.64 -3.24 27.85
CA ALA A 60 15.70 -4.13 28.31
C ALA A 60 17.06 -3.48 28.03
N PRO A 61 17.52 -2.54 28.88
CA PRO A 61 18.81 -1.84 28.66
C PRO A 61 20.02 -2.77 28.53
N SER A 62 19.94 -3.99 29.06
CA SER A 62 20.98 -5.01 28.89
C SER A 62 21.11 -5.56 27.46
N SER A 63 20.15 -5.29 26.57
CA SER A 63 20.25 -5.65 25.15
C SER A 63 20.97 -4.59 24.31
N GLU A 64 21.17 -3.38 24.83
CA GLU A 64 21.69 -2.25 24.07
C GLU A 64 23.15 -2.49 23.63
N PHE A 65 23.42 -2.30 22.34
CA PHE A 65 24.78 -2.27 21.80
C PHE A 65 25.19 -0.87 21.33
N PRO A 66 26.50 -0.58 21.22
CA PRO A 66 26.98 0.77 20.94
C PRO A 66 26.37 1.38 19.67
N ASN A 67 25.70 2.53 19.85
CA ASN A 67 25.03 3.30 18.81
C ASN A 67 23.84 2.60 18.12
N GLU A 68 23.23 1.62 18.77
CA GLU A 68 22.04 0.90 18.27
C GLU A 68 20.91 1.84 17.84
N ILE A 69 20.50 2.76 18.71
CA ILE A 69 19.38 3.69 18.42
C ILE A 69 19.75 4.63 17.27
N LEU A 70 20.98 5.17 17.26
CA LEU A 70 21.40 6.15 16.27
C LEU A 70 21.52 5.51 14.87
N TYR A 71 22.29 4.43 14.74
CA TYR A 71 22.53 3.79 13.45
C TYR A 71 21.40 2.84 13.08
N GLY A 72 21.06 1.89 13.96
CA GLY A 72 19.98 0.94 13.73
C GLY A 72 18.65 1.66 13.51
N GLY A 73 18.27 2.55 14.43
CA GLY A 73 17.07 3.38 14.30
C GLY A 73 17.13 4.32 13.08
N GLY A 74 18.16 5.15 12.95
CA GLY A 74 18.24 6.12 11.85
C GLY A 74 18.23 5.49 10.45
N ILE A 75 19.04 4.44 10.23
CA ILE A 75 19.17 3.81 8.91
C ILE A 75 17.90 3.06 8.53
N THR A 76 17.32 2.29 9.45
CA THR A 76 16.08 1.55 9.15
C THR A 76 14.88 2.47 8.95
N ALA A 77 14.78 3.59 9.67
CA ALA A 77 13.73 4.58 9.44
C ALA A 77 13.82 5.18 8.03
N PHE A 78 15.05 5.52 7.59
CA PHE A 78 15.30 6.04 6.25
C PHE A 78 14.88 5.05 5.15
N PHE A 79 15.33 3.79 5.23
CA PHE A 79 14.92 2.79 4.24
C PHE A 79 13.43 2.46 4.33
N GLY A 80 12.88 2.43 5.53
CA GLY A 80 11.45 2.21 5.76
C GLY A 80 10.61 3.23 5.02
N VAL A 81 10.92 4.53 5.17
CA VAL A 81 10.16 5.58 4.48
C VAL A 81 10.32 5.54 2.97
N LEU A 82 11.51 5.22 2.44
CA LEU A 82 11.71 5.08 0.99
C LEU A 82 10.86 3.96 0.39
N VAL A 83 10.79 2.81 1.07
CA VAL A 83 9.97 1.68 0.62
C VAL A 83 8.49 2.05 0.63
N PHE A 84 8.03 2.73 1.68
CA PHE A 84 6.65 3.23 1.78
C PHE A 84 6.34 4.30 0.72
N GLU A 85 7.30 5.16 0.38
CA GLU A 85 7.14 6.18 -0.66
C GLU A 85 6.89 5.52 -2.02
N ILE A 86 7.73 4.56 -2.39
CA ILE A 86 7.56 3.77 -3.62
C ILE A 86 6.21 3.04 -3.63
N GLY A 87 5.84 2.41 -2.52
CA GLY A 87 4.54 1.75 -2.37
C GLY A 87 3.37 2.71 -2.55
N SER A 88 3.48 3.94 -2.03
CA SER A 88 2.43 4.95 -2.11
C SER A 88 2.24 5.50 -3.52
N TYR A 89 3.33 5.66 -4.29
CA TYR A 89 3.23 5.99 -5.72
C TYR A 89 2.50 4.88 -6.49
N LEU A 90 2.87 3.62 -6.27
CA LEU A 90 2.23 2.49 -6.94
C LEU A 90 0.76 2.32 -6.53
N LEU A 91 0.42 2.59 -5.27
CA LEU A 91 -0.95 2.59 -4.78
C LEU A 91 -1.82 3.66 -5.49
N VAL A 92 -1.26 4.84 -5.77
CA VAL A 92 -1.95 5.85 -6.59
C VAL A 92 -2.17 5.33 -8.00
N VAL A 93 -1.15 4.76 -8.64
CA VAL A 93 -1.26 4.19 -9.98
C VAL A 93 -2.32 3.08 -10.02
N GLU A 94 -2.33 2.19 -9.03
CA GLU A 94 -3.36 1.15 -8.88
C GLU A 94 -4.77 1.77 -8.78
N SER A 95 -4.94 2.78 -7.92
CA SER A 95 -6.25 3.40 -7.70
C SER A 95 -6.82 4.09 -8.95
N VAL A 96 -5.96 4.65 -9.82
CA VAL A 96 -6.36 5.26 -11.08
C VAL A 96 -6.77 4.19 -12.11
N ASN A 97 -6.19 2.99 -12.03
CA ASN A 97 -6.38 1.89 -12.97
C ASN A 97 -7.23 0.73 -12.39
N ALA A 98 -8.07 0.99 -11.38
CA ALA A 98 -8.80 -0.05 -10.65
C ALA A 98 -9.72 -0.95 -11.52
N GLU A 99 -10.19 -0.46 -12.67
CA GLU A 99 -10.98 -1.25 -13.64
C GLU A 99 -10.11 -2.06 -14.63
N GLN A 100 -8.79 -1.88 -14.57
CA GLN A 100 -7.84 -2.34 -15.58
C GLN A 100 -6.68 -3.18 -15.01
N THR A 101 -6.75 -3.60 -13.75
CA THR A 101 -5.68 -4.34 -13.04
C THR A 101 -5.29 -5.64 -13.74
N THR A 102 -6.25 -6.35 -14.33
CA THR A 102 -6.01 -7.59 -15.11
C THR A 102 -5.13 -7.36 -16.36
N TYR A 103 -5.11 -6.14 -16.92
CA TYR A 103 -4.35 -5.82 -18.13
C TYR A 103 -2.89 -5.46 -17.86
N PHE A 104 -2.58 -4.82 -16.72
CA PHE A 104 -1.19 -4.67 -16.25
C PHE A 104 -0.50 -6.04 -16.15
N GLY A 105 -1.24 -7.03 -15.66
CA GLY A 105 -0.85 -8.45 -15.65
C GLY A 105 -0.36 -8.96 -17.00
N SER A 106 -1.09 -8.61 -18.06
CA SER A 106 -0.78 -9.04 -19.42
C SER A 106 0.43 -8.29 -19.99
N ALA A 107 0.54 -6.98 -19.72
CA ALA A 107 1.67 -6.14 -20.12
C ALA A 107 3.01 -6.66 -19.56
N VAL A 108 3.04 -6.94 -18.26
CA VAL A 108 4.25 -7.37 -17.55
C VAL A 108 4.63 -8.80 -17.95
N LYS A 109 3.66 -9.72 -18.08
CA LYS A 109 3.94 -11.10 -18.55
C LYS A 109 4.65 -11.11 -19.91
N GLN A 110 4.27 -10.22 -20.82
CA GLN A 110 4.90 -10.12 -22.14
C GLN A 110 6.33 -9.55 -22.08
N LEU A 111 6.59 -8.55 -21.22
CA LEU A 111 7.94 -8.01 -20.97
C LEU A 111 8.92 -9.07 -20.47
N PHE A 112 8.45 -10.02 -19.65
CA PHE A 112 9.24 -11.12 -19.14
C PHE A 112 9.25 -12.36 -20.05
N GLY A 113 8.72 -12.26 -21.28
CA GLY A 113 8.76 -13.36 -22.25
C GLY A 113 7.84 -14.54 -21.91
N TYR A 114 6.93 -14.39 -20.95
CA TYR A 114 5.86 -15.37 -20.71
C TYR A 114 4.81 -15.18 -21.80
N GLY A 115 5.05 -15.79 -22.96
CA GLY A 115 4.19 -15.72 -24.14
C GLY A 115 2.76 -16.10 -23.82
N LEU A 116 1.83 -15.18 -24.06
CA LEU A 116 0.40 -15.47 -24.07
C LEU A 116 0.11 -16.39 -25.27
N THR A 117 -0.21 -17.65 -25.03
CA THR A 117 -0.68 -18.59 -26.06
C THR A 117 -2.17 -18.40 -26.42
N ASN A 118 -2.83 -17.34 -25.94
CA ASN A 118 -4.23 -17.05 -26.28
C ASN A 118 -4.34 -15.88 -27.30
N PRO A 119 -4.99 -16.09 -28.46
CA PRO A 119 -4.97 -15.15 -29.59
C PRO A 119 -5.94 -13.96 -29.49
N GLU A 120 -6.48 -13.61 -28.31
CA GLU A 120 -7.56 -12.60 -28.18
C GLU A 120 -7.12 -11.18 -27.78
N ILE A 121 -5.84 -10.96 -27.45
CA ILE A 121 -5.32 -9.63 -27.08
C ILE A 121 -4.26 -9.21 -28.10
N ILE A 122 -4.58 -8.23 -28.96
CA ILE A 122 -3.66 -7.67 -29.95
C ILE A 122 -3.12 -6.35 -29.39
N ILE A 123 -1.83 -6.32 -29.08
CA ILE A 123 -1.14 -5.13 -28.56
C ILE A 123 -0.35 -4.51 -29.71
N HIS A 124 -0.67 -3.27 -30.07
CA HIS A 124 0.14 -2.48 -30.99
C HIS A 124 1.21 -1.74 -30.20
N SER A 125 2.48 -2.15 -30.33
CA SER A 125 3.63 -1.41 -29.80
C SER A 125 4.12 -0.42 -30.85
N THR A 126 3.86 0.87 -30.65
CA THR A 126 4.40 1.98 -31.48
C THR A 126 5.55 2.69 -30.76
N GLY A 127 6.60 1.95 -30.41
CA GLY A 127 7.87 2.53 -29.93
C GLY A 127 7.79 3.25 -28.57
N PHE A 128 8.97 3.55 -28.02
CA PHE A 128 9.18 4.08 -26.66
C PHE A 128 8.55 5.46 -26.34
N LYS A 129 7.81 6.08 -27.28
CA LYS A 129 7.25 7.43 -27.13
C LYS A 129 5.73 7.49 -26.99
N GLU A 130 5.01 6.39 -27.20
CA GLU A 130 3.54 6.36 -27.10
C GLU A 130 3.06 5.45 -25.95
N PRO A 131 1.89 5.76 -25.33
CA PRO A 131 1.32 4.92 -24.27
C PRO A 131 1.03 3.50 -24.79
N PHE A 132 1.20 2.49 -23.94
CA PHE A 132 0.81 1.12 -24.27
C PHE A 132 -0.71 1.05 -24.47
N ILE A 133 -1.13 0.82 -25.71
CA ILE A 133 -2.53 0.64 -26.09
C ILE A 133 -2.84 -0.86 -26.07
N PHE A 134 -3.73 -1.27 -25.16
CA PHE A 134 -4.28 -2.62 -25.17
C PHE A 134 -5.59 -2.62 -25.94
N THR A 135 -5.70 -3.55 -26.89
CA THR A 135 -6.88 -3.73 -27.72
C THR A 135 -7.46 -5.10 -27.40
N GLN A 136 -8.58 -5.14 -26.66
CA GLN A 136 -9.31 -6.38 -26.45
C GLN A 136 -10.41 -6.50 -27.49
N LYS A 137 -10.49 -7.67 -28.14
CA LYS A 137 -11.51 -7.97 -29.13
C LYS A 137 -12.54 -8.91 -28.47
N SER A 138 -13.60 -8.37 -27.91
CA SER A 138 -14.68 -9.19 -27.34
C SER A 138 -15.70 -9.53 -28.43
N THR A 139 -15.93 -10.84 -28.64
CA THR A 139 -16.88 -11.35 -29.63
C THR A 139 -18.14 -11.81 -28.90
N ILE A 140 -19.19 -11.00 -28.90
CA ILE A 140 -20.49 -11.38 -28.34
C ILE A 140 -21.35 -11.95 -29.48
N LYS A 141 -21.69 -13.24 -29.39
CA LYS A 141 -22.72 -13.84 -30.25
C LYS A 141 -24.09 -13.42 -29.71
N SER A 142 -24.75 -12.48 -30.40
CA SER A 142 -26.14 -12.12 -30.13
C SER A 142 -27.07 -13.24 -30.62
N GLU A 143 -28.17 -13.51 -29.91
CA GLU A 143 -29.20 -14.51 -30.28
C GLU A 143 -29.81 -14.26 -31.67
N VAL A 144 -29.59 -13.10 -32.27
CA VAL A 144 -30.07 -12.72 -33.62
C VAL A 144 -29.04 -13.03 -34.73
N GLY A 145 -27.98 -13.79 -34.45
CA GLY A 145 -26.99 -14.18 -35.47
C GLY A 145 -26.07 -13.05 -35.93
N ARG A 146 -26.14 -11.87 -35.31
CA ARG A 146 -25.15 -10.79 -35.50
C ARG A 146 -24.02 -10.93 -34.48
N THR A 147 -22.80 -11.11 -35.00
CA THR A 147 -21.57 -11.04 -34.21
C THR A 147 -21.21 -9.57 -34.02
N ILE A 148 -21.40 -9.04 -32.81
CA ILE A 148 -20.92 -7.70 -32.47
C ILE A 148 -19.51 -7.88 -31.92
N THR A 149 -18.53 -7.30 -32.64
CA THR A 149 -17.15 -7.22 -32.17
C THR A 149 -16.95 -5.85 -31.56
N THR A 150 -16.93 -5.76 -30.24
CA THR A 150 -16.55 -4.54 -29.53
C THR A 150 -15.04 -4.54 -29.34
N ILE A 151 -14.38 -3.54 -29.93
CA ILE A 151 -12.98 -3.24 -29.67
C ILE A 151 -12.97 -2.18 -28.57
N GLU A 152 -12.76 -2.60 -27.33
CA GLU A 152 -12.45 -1.65 -26.26
C GLU A 152 -10.97 -1.33 -26.32
N LYS A 153 -10.67 -0.07 -26.61
CA LYS A 153 -9.32 0.49 -26.55
C LYS A 153 -9.08 0.89 -25.10
N ILE A 154 -8.23 0.13 -24.41
CA ILE A 154 -7.95 0.32 -22.98
C ILE A 154 -6.49 0.78 -22.87
N GLU A 155 -6.31 1.99 -22.36
CA GLU A 155 -5.01 2.64 -22.23
C GLU A 155 -4.61 2.69 -20.76
N TRP A 156 -3.44 2.13 -20.43
CA TRP A 156 -2.90 2.21 -19.07
C TRP A 156 -2.55 3.66 -18.73
N ILE A 157 -3.05 4.15 -17.61
CA ILE A 157 -2.97 5.57 -17.24
C ILE A 157 -1.89 5.75 -16.16
N TRP A 158 -0.75 6.29 -16.57
CA TRP A 158 0.28 6.76 -15.62
C TRP A 158 -0.07 8.11 -15.00
N PHE A 159 -0.64 9.01 -15.81
CA PHE A 159 -1.02 10.36 -15.40
C PHE A 159 -2.44 10.67 -15.87
N PRO A 160 -3.43 10.72 -14.95
CA PRO A 160 -4.81 11.01 -15.33
C PRO A 160 -4.96 12.46 -15.79
N SER A 161 -5.82 12.69 -16.79
CA SER A 161 -6.15 14.06 -17.22
C SER A 161 -6.84 14.84 -16.09
N TRP A 162 -6.67 16.17 -16.05
CA TRP A 162 -7.32 17.02 -15.05
C TRP A 162 -8.85 16.87 -15.03
N LYS A 163 -9.45 16.69 -16.20
CA LYS A 163 -10.89 16.43 -16.34
C LYS A 163 -11.28 15.13 -15.65
N ALA A 164 -10.55 14.04 -15.89
CA ALA A 164 -10.79 12.74 -15.25
C ALA A 164 -10.57 12.80 -13.72
N MET A 165 -9.54 13.52 -13.26
CA MET A 165 -9.31 13.75 -11.82
C MET A 165 -10.51 14.43 -11.16
N ARG A 166 -11.01 15.52 -11.75
CA ARG A 166 -12.10 16.31 -11.17
C ARG A 166 -13.45 15.60 -11.16
N THR A 167 -13.74 14.79 -12.18
CA THR A 167 -15.07 14.18 -12.32
C THR A 167 -15.19 12.79 -11.72
N ARG A 168 -14.09 12.02 -11.65
CA ARG A 168 -14.11 10.61 -11.24
C ARG A 168 -13.31 10.38 -9.96
N HIS A 169 -12.02 10.73 -9.97
CA HIS A 169 -11.12 10.29 -8.91
C HIS A 169 -11.30 11.01 -7.56
N PHE A 170 -11.69 12.30 -7.54
CA PHE A 170 -11.93 13.01 -6.27
C PHE A 170 -13.15 12.51 -5.48
N TYR A 171 -13.99 11.66 -6.06
CA TYR A 171 -15.11 11.03 -5.36
C TYR A 171 -14.86 9.55 -5.06
N ASP A 172 -13.74 9.00 -5.52
CA ASP A 172 -13.36 7.63 -5.27
C ASP A 172 -12.54 7.53 -3.98
N LEU A 173 -13.10 6.84 -2.97
CA LEU A 173 -12.45 6.62 -1.69
C LEU A 173 -11.11 5.88 -1.83
N ALA A 174 -10.94 5.03 -2.84
CA ALA A 174 -9.70 4.31 -3.11
C ALA A 174 -8.58 5.29 -3.54
N PHE A 175 -8.90 6.17 -4.47
CA PHE A 175 -7.98 7.21 -4.92
C PHE A 175 -7.67 8.21 -3.81
N LEU A 176 -8.68 8.67 -3.06
CA LEU A 176 -8.49 9.57 -1.92
C LEU A 176 -7.61 8.94 -0.83
N SER A 177 -7.77 7.63 -0.58
CA SER A 177 -6.91 6.89 0.33
C SER A 177 -5.47 6.85 -0.16
N ALA A 178 -5.26 6.54 -1.44
CA ALA A 178 -3.94 6.46 -2.06
C ALA A 178 -3.21 7.81 -2.05
N ILE A 179 -3.88 8.90 -2.43
CA ILE A 179 -3.26 10.23 -2.43
C ILE A 179 -2.99 10.75 -1.02
N SER A 180 -3.85 10.44 -0.04
CA SER A 180 -3.61 10.80 1.37
C SER A 180 -2.37 10.09 1.92
N GLN A 181 -2.20 8.81 1.56
CA GLN A 181 -1.03 8.02 1.92
C GLN A 181 0.24 8.58 1.27
N LEU A 182 0.20 8.90 -0.03
CA LEU A 182 1.33 9.47 -0.75
C LEU A 182 1.76 10.81 -0.14
N LEU A 183 0.84 11.76 0.02
CA LEU A 183 1.15 13.06 0.61
C LEU A 183 1.68 12.92 2.06
N GLY A 184 1.08 12.03 2.85
CA GLY A 184 1.55 11.74 4.20
C GLY A 184 2.98 11.20 4.21
N THR A 185 3.28 10.26 3.32
CA THR A 185 4.60 9.60 3.25
C THR A 185 5.66 10.57 2.74
N SER A 186 5.35 11.39 1.73
CA SER A 186 6.30 12.37 1.19
C SER A 186 6.70 13.40 2.24
N VAL A 187 5.76 13.87 3.08
CA VAL A 187 6.08 14.79 4.20
C VAL A 187 6.88 14.06 5.28
N PHE A 188 6.46 12.84 5.66
CA PHE A 188 7.17 12.01 6.63
C PHE A 188 8.61 11.68 6.19
N CYS A 189 8.86 11.59 4.87
CA CYS A 189 10.17 11.31 4.28
C CYS A 189 11.24 12.31 4.70
N ILE A 190 10.88 13.57 4.90
CA ILE A 190 11.78 14.60 5.44
C ILE A 190 12.41 14.12 6.76
N SER A 191 11.59 13.53 7.64
CA SER A 191 12.05 13.01 8.93
C SER A 191 12.87 11.73 8.82
N GLY A 192 12.58 10.87 7.84
CA GLY A 192 13.43 9.71 7.56
C GLY A 192 14.84 10.11 7.12
N ILE A 193 14.96 11.18 6.32
CA ILE A 193 16.25 11.75 5.91
C ILE A 193 16.95 12.38 7.11
N THR A 194 16.27 13.24 7.88
CA THR A 194 16.89 13.94 9.02
C THR A 194 17.19 13.01 10.20
N GLY A 195 16.59 11.83 10.25
CA GLY A 195 16.87 10.77 11.22
C GLY A 195 18.17 10.01 10.98
N LEU A 196 18.86 10.21 9.85
CA LEU A 196 20.11 9.51 9.54
C LEU A 196 21.25 9.89 10.51
N PRO A 197 22.16 8.93 10.81
CA PRO A 197 23.42 9.23 11.47
C PRO A 197 24.22 10.27 10.68
N GLY A 198 24.89 11.17 11.38
CA GLY A 198 25.58 12.32 10.80
C GLY A 198 24.68 13.54 10.64
N ILE A 199 23.36 13.40 10.53
CA ILE A 199 22.42 14.52 10.53
C ILE A 199 21.84 14.69 11.94
N LEU A 200 21.08 13.69 12.41
CA LEU A 200 20.30 13.80 13.64
C LEU A 200 21.14 14.17 14.87
N ASN A 201 22.32 13.58 15.00
CA ASN A 201 23.24 13.80 16.13
C ASN A 201 23.99 15.14 16.09
N HIS A 202 23.83 15.93 15.03
CA HIS A 202 24.37 17.30 14.94
C HIS A 202 23.28 18.38 15.02
N LEU A 203 22.00 17.99 15.12
CA LEU A 203 20.91 18.95 15.23
C LEU A 203 20.79 19.49 16.66
N SER A 204 20.56 20.80 16.78
CA SER A 204 20.11 21.40 18.04
C SER A 204 18.68 20.98 18.34
N ARG A 205 18.26 21.01 19.61
CA ARG A 205 16.89 20.62 20.00
C ARG A 205 15.78 21.35 19.23
N PRO A 206 15.84 22.68 19.01
CA PRO A 206 14.85 23.36 18.18
C PRO A 206 14.83 22.86 16.74
N LEU A 207 15.99 22.51 16.19
CA LEU A 207 16.09 21.98 14.84
C LEU A 207 15.54 20.56 14.76
N THR A 208 15.84 19.68 15.72
CA THR A 208 15.22 18.34 15.81
C THR A 208 13.68 18.46 15.88
N ALA A 209 13.16 19.38 16.68
CA ALA A 209 11.71 19.64 16.72
C ALA A 209 11.16 20.08 15.35
N ALA A 210 11.84 20.99 14.67
CA ALA A 210 11.40 21.57 13.40
C ALA A 210 11.49 20.61 12.21
N ILE A 211 12.60 19.89 12.03
CA ILE A 211 12.87 19.12 10.80
C ILE A 211 12.82 17.60 10.98
N TYR A 212 12.78 17.10 12.22
CA TYR A 212 12.62 15.67 12.50
C TYR A 212 11.23 15.35 13.07
N TRP A 213 10.74 16.07 14.08
CA TRP A 213 9.43 15.75 14.68
C TRP A 213 8.22 16.36 13.97
N THR A 214 8.33 17.59 13.49
CA THR A 214 7.21 18.29 12.81
C THR A 214 6.76 17.59 11.53
N PRO A 215 7.66 17.15 10.62
CA PRO A 215 7.20 16.47 9.41
C PRO A 215 6.52 15.12 9.72
N GLN A 216 6.96 14.39 10.74
CA GLN A 216 6.23 13.18 11.20
C GLN A 216 4.83 13.53 11.71
N THR A 217 4.71 14.60 12.50
CA THR A 217 3.42 15.06 13.06
C THR A 217 2.43 15.47 11.96
N ILE A 218 2.92 16.07 10.87
CA ILE A 218 2.10 16.51 9.73
C ILE A 218 1.82 15.36 8.77
N GLY A 219 2.80 14.48 8.54
CA GLY A 219 2.69 13.37 7.59
C GLY A 219 1.88 12.18 8.10
N ALA A 220 2.03 11.80 9.37
CA ALA A 220 1.36 10.63 9.96
C ALA A 220 -0.18 10.66 9.89
N PRO A 221 -0.86 11.82 10.02
CA PRO A 221 -2.29 11.93 9.73
C PRO A 221 -2.70 11.40 8.35
N GLY A 222 -1.84 11.50 7.33
CA GLY A 222 -2.10 10.93 6.00
C GLY A 222 -2.30 9.42 6.03
N PHE A 223 -1.55 8.70 6.87
CA PHE A 223 -1.66 7.25 7.03
C PHE A 223 -2.97 6.86 7.72
N PHE A 224 -3.33 7.62 8.76
CA PHE A 224 -4.61 7.46 9.46
C PHE A 224 -5.80 7.71 8.53
N ILE A 225 -5.77 8.81 7.78
CA ILE A 225 -6.83 9.16 6.81
C ILE A 225 -6.93 8.10 5.73
N SER A 226 -5.79 7.64 5.19
CA SER A 226 -5.74 6.56 4.20
C SER A 226 -6.42 5.29 4.71
N GLY A 227 -6.06 4.83 5.91
CA GLY A 227 -6.67 3.66 6.55
C GLY A 227 -8.17 3.83 6.81
N LEU A 228 -8.57 5.02 7.28
CA LEU A 228 -9.97 5.34 7.53
C LEU A 228 -10.79 5.29 6.24
N LEU A 229 -10.28 5.84 5.14
CA LEU A 229 -10.96 5.80 3.85
C LEU A 229 -11.10 4.36 3.31
N ILE A 230 -10.09 3.51 3.49
CA ILE A 230 -10.19 2.07 3.16
C ILE A 230 -11.26 1.39 4.01
N LEU A 231 -11.28 1.66 5.31
CA LEU A 231 -12.28 1.11 6.23
C LEU A 231 -13.69 1.53 5.83
N LEU A 232 -13.90 2.82 5.54
CA LEU A 232 -15.18 3.38 5.12
C LEU A 232 -15.63 2.84 3.75
N LYS A 233 -14.71 2.66 2.80
CA LYS A 233 -14.98 2.07 1.47
C LYS A 233 -15.56 0.66 1.58
N ASN A 234 -15.10 -0.11 2.56
CA ASN A 234 -15.45 -1.52 2.70
C ASN A 234 -16.68 -1.79 3.58
N GLN A 235 -17.44 -0.76 3.94
CA GLN A 235 -18.68 -0.89 4.72
C GLN A 235 -19.86 -0.15 4.10
N LYS A 236 -21.06 -0.71 4.24
CA LYS A 236 -22.28 -0.17 3.60
C LYS A 236 -22.70 1.19 4.14
N GLN A 237 -22.50 1.39 5.43
CA GLN A 237 -22.86 2.62 6.15
C GLN A 237 -21.72 2.95 7.09
N TRP A 238 -21.42 4.24 7.29
CA TRP A 238 -20.29 4.71 8.09
C TRP A 238 -20.27 4.16 9.53
N TYR A 239 -21.44 3.82 10.08
CA TYR A 239 -21.61 3.33 11.45
C TYR A 239 -21.79 1.80 11.54
N LYS A 240 -21.83 1.07 10.41
CA LYS A 240 -22.04 -0.40 10.41
C LYS A 240 -20.77 -1.12 9.95
N PRO A 241 -19.93 -1.60 10.88
CA PRO A 241 -18.67 -2.24 10.53
C PRO A 241 -18.88 -3.53 9.72
N ALA A 242 -18.06 -3.72 8.68
CA ALA A 242 -18.11 -4.90 7.82
C ALA A 242 -17.13 -5.99 8.32
N LEU A 243 -17.35 -6.49 9.54
CA LEU A 243 -16.44 -7.41 10.24
C LEU A 243 -16.11 -8.72 9.49
N LYS A 244 -16.87 -9.05 8.45
CA LYS A 244 -16.71 -10.27 7.63
C LYS A 244 -15.86 -10.08 6.37
N THR A 245 -15.48 -8.85 6.04
CA THR A 245 -14.69 -8.55 4.84
C THR A 245 -13.23 -8.34 5.20
N LEU A 246 -12.33 -8.97 4.43
CA LEU A 246 -10.90 -8.89 4.65
C LEU A 246 -10.39 -7.45 4.51
N ASP A 247 -10.84 -6.74 3.48
CA ASP A 247 -10.41 -5.37 3.16
C ASP A 247 -10.85 -4.35 4.23
N TRP A 248 -11.92 -4.64 4.96
CA TRP A 248 -12.32 -3.84 6.12
C TRP A 248 -11.31 -3.99 7.27
N HIS A 249 -10.79 -5.20 7.50
CA HIS A 249 -9.72 -5.44 8.48
C HIS A 249 -8.40 -4.80 8.04
N VAL A 250 -8.07 -4.79 6.75
CA VAL A 250 -6.92 -4.01 6.22
C VAL A 250 -7.05 -2.55 6.63
N GLY A 251 -8.20 -1.92 6.37
CA GLY A 251 -8.47 -0.55 6.79
C GLY A 251 -8.38 -0.34 8.30
N LEU A 252 -8.95 -1.25 9.10
CA LEU A 252 -8.93 -1.19 10.57
C LEU A 252 -7.50 -1.19 11.13
N TRP A 253 -6.68 -2.15 10.69
CA TRP A 253 -5.30 -2.25 11.15
C TRP A 253 -4.45 -1.08 10.66
N SER A 254 -4.71 -0.56 9.46
CA SER A 254 -4.08 0.68 9.00
C SER A 254 -4.46 1.90 9.83
N VAL A 255 -5.71 2.00 10.32
CA VAL A 255 -6.12 3.06 11.27
C VAL A 255 -5.32 2.96 12.56
N PHE A 256 -5.23 1.76 13.15
CA PHE A 256 -4.41 1.56 14.37
C PHE A 256 -2.93 1.87 14.14
N GLY A 257 -2.40 1.49 12.97
CA GLY A 257 -1.05 1.86 12.53
C GLY A 257 -0.87 3.38 12.51
N GLY A 258 -1.79 4.09 11.84
CA GLY A 258 -1.78 5.54 11.74
C GLY A 258 -1.85 6.23 13.11
N VAL A 259 -2.66 5.73 14.04
CA VAL A 259 -2.72 6.26 15.41
C VAL A 259 -1.36 6.14 16.11
N GLY A 260 -0.68 4.99 16.01
CA GLY A 260 0.65 4.80 16.58
C GLY A 260 1.68 5.79 16.03
N PHE A 261 1.67 6.00 14.72
CA PHE A 261 2.56 6.95 14.05
C PHE A 261 2.19 8.43 14.27
N ILE A 262 0.95 8.76 14.64
CA ILE A 262 0.57 10.10 15.10
C ILE A 262 1.08 10.34 16.52
N LEU A 263 0.90 9.37 17.42
CA LEU A 263 1.31 9.50 18.82
C LEU A 263 2.83 9.52 18.99
N SER A 264 3.56 8.78 18.16
CA SER A 264 5.02 8.73 18.19
C SER A 264 5.69 10.12 18.21
N PRO A 265 5.48 11.01 17.23
CA PRO A 265 6.10 12.33 17.23
C PRO A 265 5.49 13.27 18.27
N VAL A 266 4.21 13.11 18.65
CA VAL A 266 3.59 13.88 19.74
C VAL A 266 4.35 13.68 21.05
N PHE A 267 4.72 12.42 21.37
CA PHE A 267 5.60 12.12 22.49
C PHE A 267 7.07 12.44 22.21
N GLY A 268 7.50 12.45 20.95
CA GLY A 268 8.88 12.68 20.54
C GLY A 268 9.42 14.09 20.85
N TYR A 269 8.56 15.11 20.89
CA TYR A 269 8.97 16.49 21.20
C TYR A 269 9.57 16.65 22.60
N ASN A 270 9.19 15.78 23.55
CA ASN A 270 9.73 15.81 24.90
C ASN A 270 10.62 14.58 25.13
N PRO A 271 11.92 14.75 25.41
CA PRO A 271 12.83 13.64 25.70
C PRO A 271 12.36 12.73 26.85
N ALA A 272 11.63 13.27 27.83
CA ALA A 272 11.10 12.49 28.96
C ALA A 272 10.05 11.45 28.53
N THR A 273 9.42 11.63 27.36
CA THR A 273 8.41 10.71 26.80
C THR A 273 8.97 9.83 25.69
N GLY A 274 10.30 9.71 25.55
CA GLY A 274 10.96 8.88 24.54
C GLY A 274 10.49 7.42 24.55
N PHE A 275 10.28 6.83 25.74
CA PHE A 275 9.70 5.50 25.88
C PHE A 275 8.33 5.37 25.19
N HIS A 276 7.43 6.33 25.42
CA HIS A 276 6.08 6.33 24.86
C HIS A 276 6.10 6.58 23.35
N SER A 277 7.06 7.38 22.86
CA SER A 277 7.29 7.62 21.43
C SER A 277 7.72 6.33 20.71
N SER A 278 8.74 5.64 21.23
CA SER A 278 9.21 4.37 20.66
C SER A 278 8.16 3.25 20.77
N LEU A 279 7.44 3.16 21.91
CA LEU A 279 6.34 2.20 22.08
C LEU A 279 5.21 2.45 21.07
N SER A 280 4.81 3.71 20.85
CA SER A 280 3.76 4.05 19.88
C SER A 280 4.18 3.66 18.46
N THR A 281 5.46 3.89 18.13
CA THR A 281 6.05 3.47 16.84
C THR A 281 6.02 1.95 16.70
N PHE A 282 6.39 1.21 17.75
CA PHE A 282 6.34 -0.26 17.75
C PHE A 282 4.92 -0.79 17.51
N CYS A 283 3.95 -0.35 18.31
CA CYS A 283 2.55 -0.75 18.17
C CYS A 283 1.99 -0.38 16.79
N GLY A 284 2.29 0.83 16.29
CA GLY A 284 1.88 1.29 14.97
C GLY A 284 2.48 0.43 13.85
N SER A 285 3.75 0.07 13.97
CA SER A 285 4.46 -0.75 12.99
C SER A 285 3.90 -2.17 12.94
N CYS A 286 3.60 -2.78 14.09
CA CYS A 286 2.94 -4.08 14.16
C CYS A 286 1.54 -4.04 13.53
N ALA A 287 0.77 -2.98 13.76
CA ALA A 287 -0.55 -2.82 13.16
C ALA A 287 -0.48 -2.69 11.62
N PHE A 288 0.45 -1.89 11.08
CA PHE A 288 0.68 -1.83 9.64
C PHE A 288 1.18 -3.16 9.05
N LEU A 289 1.98 -3.91 9.79
CA LEU A 289 2.40 -5.25 9.38
C LEU A 289 1.19 -6.20 9.25
N ILE A 290 0.27 -6.18 10.21
CA ILE A 290 -0.97 -6.97 10.12
C ILE A 290 -1.80 -6.52 8.91
N ALA A 291 -1.99 -5.21 8.73
CA ALA A 291 -2.75 -4.66 7.60
C ALA A 291 -2.17 -5.10 6.25
N SER A 292 -0.86 -4.96 6.06
CA SER A 292 -0.18 -5.32 4.82
C SER A 292 -0.14 -6.83 4.56
N LEU A 293 0.00 -7.67 5.59
CA LEU A 293 -0.12 -9.12 5.45
C LEU A 293 -1.53 -9.55 5.03
N LEU A 294 -2.57 -8.91 5.56
CA LEU A 294 -3.96 -9.16 5.13
C LEU A 294 -4.17 -8.70 3.68
N GLN A 295 -3.63 -7.55 3.29
CA GLN A 295 -3.68 -7.07 1.91
C GLN A 295 -2.95 -8.02 0.95
N LEU A 296 -1.80 -8.55 1.36
CA LEU A 296 -1.02 -9.52 0.59
C LEU A 296 -1.78 -10.84 0.43
N TYR A 297 -2.41 -11.33 1.50
CA TYR A 297 -3.29 -12.49 1.45
C TYR A 297 -4.48 -12.26 0.49
N GLY A 298 -5.08 -11.06 0.52
CA GLY A 298 -6.20 -10.65 -0.35
C GLY A 298 -5.84 -10.66 -1.84
N SER A 299 -4.73 -10.01 -2.21
CA SER A 299 -4.28 -9.92 -3.61
C SER A 299 -4.01 -11.29 -4.25
N LEU A 300 -3.52 -12.27 -3.47
CA LEU A 300 -3.31 -13.64 -3.95
C LEU A 300 -4.62 -14.38 -4.21
N LYS A 301 -5.66 -14.11 -3.40
CA LYS A 301 -6.99 -14.68 -3.60
C LYS A 301 -7.59 -14.18 -4.92
N GLU A 302 -7.47 -12.88 -5.19
CA GLU A 302 -7.94 -12.25 -6.44
C GLU A 302 -7.21 -12.79 -7.67
N THR A 303 -5.88 -12.89 -7.61
CA THR A 303 -5.07 -13.45 -8.70
C THR A 303 -5.49 -14.88 -9.09
N THR A 304 -6.10 -15.61 -8.16
CA THR A 304 -6.54 -17.00 -8.41
C THR A 304 -7.90 -17.08 -9.08
N SER A 305 -8.79 -16.12 -8.82
CA SER A 305 -10.07 -16.05 -9.53
C SER A 305 -9.92 -15.62 -10.99
N GLU A 306 -8.77 -15.03 -11.35
CA GLU A 306 -8.46 -14.61 -12.71
C GLU A 306 -7.77 -15.68 -13.59
N ILE A 307 -7.31 -16.80 -12.98
CA ILE A 307 -6.66 -17.93 -13.68
C ILE A 307 -7.66 -19.07 -13.84
#